data_AF-A0A256XMM5-F1
#
_entry.id   AF-A0A256XMM5-F1
#
_cell.length_a   1.000
_cell.length_b   1.000
_cell.length_c   1.000
_cell.angle_alpha   90.00
_cell.angle_beta   90.00
_cell.angle_gamma   90.00
#
_symmetry.space_group_name_H-M   'P 1'
#
loop_
_entity.id
_entity.type
_entity.pdbx_description
1 polymer ?
#
loop_
_entity_poly.entity_id
_entity_poly.type
_entity_poly.pdbx_seq_one_letter_code
_entity_poly.pdbx_strand_id
1 'polypeptide(L)'
;MYKKIITLLTSILLFSTIGIGMVEESITEDESNINQNYAVMTDPIIVPALEFQDDATEIQVVDTPDEFNWKDYNGGDWTTPAKNQGNCGSCWDFAAMGALECMVNIQNENPNVDIDLSEQYVLSCLPAAANYYGEGCLGGNPFNAFYYLKDDGDEGNYQNGAITEECFSYFADHNIACEDKCDNWEEHLIPINDCGFSWPGFDSLEVRNIIKSKIFEHGPVAAGIDCTNDFINWGTTHHSSDDYYQYVEQPWNNILNHLIVIVGWKDDSSISNGGYWICKNSWGTDWGYDGFYNAEYGSMFTGAFISWVSIQTDTENNPPLKPNIPIGPTSGKTNQECEFHAMTTDPEGQKIQYLFDWGDGTNSEWSDLIESEEIFKTTHSWSQKGNYNVCVMAKDENGDLSEWSDPLILSLPKTRSTFYDEYGNYYATMDIPLNPETIENKHTLPISTTIDFPAAFNWKNHIIMEKIGQHLQNIKVIVGVVGILQHLEH
;
A
#
# COMPACT_ATOMS: atom_id res chain seq x y z
N MET A 1 28.46 87.76 0.05
CA MET A 1 28.47 86.47 -0.68
C MET A 1 27.21 85.69 -0.27
N TYR A 2 26.06 86.27 -0.60
CA TYR A 2 24.70 85.80 -0.29
C TYR A 2 23.90 86.10 -1.55
N LYS A 3 23.86 85.13 -2.47
CA LYS A 3 23.05 85.08 -3.70
C LYS A 3 23.56 83.89 -4.52
N LYS A 4 23.04 82.68 -4.22
CA LYS A 4 22.91 81.53 -5.15
C LYS A 4 22.34 80.27 -4.46
N ILE A 5 21.34 80.43 -3.60
CA ILE A 5 20.42 79.34 -3.18
C ILE A 5 19.00 79.92 -3.10
N ILE A 6 18.52 80.50 -4.20
CA ILE A 6 17.10 80.84 -4.43
C ILE A 6 16.86 80.78 -5.95
N THR A 7 16.94 79.59 -6.55
CA THR A 7 16.33 79.29 -7.86
C THR A 7 16.27 77.78 -8.10
N LEU A 8 15.63 77.01 -7.21
CA LEU A 8 15.16 75.65 -7.53
C LEU A 8 14.06 75.17 -6.55
N LEU A 9 13.13 76.03 -6.14
CA LEU A 9 12.09 75.66 -5.18
C LEU A 9 10.71 76.31 -5.39
N THR A 10 10.43 76.96 -6.51
CA THR A 10 9.08 77.48 -6.80
C THR A 10 8.82 77.48 -8.30
N SER A 11 7.87 76.65 -8.75
CA SER A 11 7.38 76.33 -10.12
C SER A 11 7.70 74.86 -10.42
N ILE A 12 6.90 73.87 -10.03
CA ILE A 12 5.53 73.61 -10.51
C ILE A 12 4.78 72.88 -9.38
N LEU A 13 4.00 73.63 -8.60
CA LEU A 13 2.71 73.18 -8.10
C LEU A 13 1.69 73.62 -9.17
N LEU A 14 0.73 72.75 -9.48
CA LEU A 14 -0.22 72.80 -10.62
C LEU A 14 0.30 72.17 -11.93
N PHE A 15 0.37 70.84 -11.96
CA PHE A 15 -0.38 70.06 -12.96
C PHE A 15 -0.91 68.80 -12.28
N SER A 16 -2.24 68.77 -12.22
CA SER A 16 -3.11 67.72 -11.77
C SER A 16 -2.96 66.45 -12.61
N THR A 17 -3.00 65.31 -11.92
CA THR A 17 -3.57 64.03 -12.39
C THR A 17 -3.15 63.60 -13.80
N ILE A 18 -1.99 62.95 -13.91
CA ILE A 18 -1.67 62.07 -15.04
C ILE A 18 -1.63 60.66 -14.45
N GLY A 19 -2.64 59.88 -14.85
CA GLY A 19 -2.90 58.53 -14.39
C GLY A 19 -1.73 57.61 -14.68
N ILE A 20 -1.16 57.07 -13.62
CA ILE A 20 -0.60 55.74 -13.65
C ILE A 20 -1.83 54.84 -13.62
N GLY A 21 -2.20 54.30 -14.78
CA GLY A 21 -3.23 53.27 -14.88
C GLY A 21 -2.74 52.03 -14.15
N MET A 22 -3.01 51.98 -12.85
CA MET A 22 -3.36 50.72 -12.23
C MET A 22 -4.58 50.24 -13.01
N VAL A 23 -4.46 49.10 -13.66
CA VAL A 23 -5.64 48.35 -14.07
C VAL A 23 -6.24 47.85 -12.75
N GLU A 24 -6.97 48.74 -12.06
CA GLU A 24 -8.17 48.32 -11.36
C GLU A 24 -9.09 47.85 -12.48
N GLU A 25 -8.98 46.57 -12.83
CA GLU A 25 -10.15 45.88 -13.35
C GLU A 25 -11.20 46.07 -12.27
N SER A 26 -12.15 46.95 -12.57
CA SER A 26 -13.42 46.99 -11.88
C SER A 26 -13.97 45.57 -11.95
N ILE A 27 -13.79 44.82 -10.87
CA ILE A 27 -14.67 43.72 -10.53
C ILE A 27 -16.04 44.38 -10.54
N THR A 28 -16.76 44.14 -11.63
CA THR A 28 -18.13 44.60 -11.78
C THR A 28 -18.87 44.11 -10.56
N GLU A 29 -19.55 45.02 -9.85
CA GLU A 29 -20.42 44.76 -8.69
C GLU A 29 -21.63 43.85 -9.03
N ASP A 30 -21.52 42.99 -10.03
CA ASP A 30 -22.54 42.05 -10.53
C ASP A 30 -22.24 40.59 -10.15
N GLU A 31 -21.11 40.31 -9.47
CA GLU A 31 -20.82 38.97 -8.90
C GLU A 31 -21.33 38.81 -7.44
N SER A 32 -22.00 39.82 -6.88
CA SER A 32 -22.51 39.78 -5.50
C SER A 32 -23.80 38.95 -5.30
N ASN A 33 -24.18 38.16 -6.30
CA ASN A 33 -25.31 37.22 -6.24
C ASN A 33 -24.85 35.77 -6.40
N ILE A 34 -23.64 35.43 -5.92
CA ILE A 34 -23.36 34.04 -5.54
C ILE A 34 -24.47 33.66 -4.57
N ASN A 35 -25.31 32.71 -4.99
CA ASN A 35 -26.40 32.18 -4.18
C ASN A 35 -25.84 31.93 -2.78
N GLN A 36 -26.32 32.65 -1.75
CA GLN A 36 -25.77 32.66 -0.38
C GLN A 36 -25.78 31.30 0.33
N ASN A 37 -26.00 30.22 -0.41
CA ASN A 37 -26.11 28.84 0.04
C ASN A 37 -24.96 27.95 -0.47
N TYR A 38 -24.16 28.39 -1.46
CA TYR A 38 -23.13 27.56 -2.12
C TYR A 38 -21.78 28.29 -2.18
N ALA A 39 -21.00 28.18 -1.11
CA ALA A 39 -19.70 28.83 -1.01
C ALA A 39 -18.61 28.08 -1.79
N VAL A 40 -17.70 28.85 -2.38
CA VAL A 40 -16.38 28.43 -2.90
C VAL A 40 -15.28 29.09 -2.07
N MET A 41 -14.02 28.67 -2.22
CA MET A 41 -12.90 29.30 -1.50
C MET A 41 -12.68 30.72 -2.01
N THR A 42 -12.49 31.66 -1.08
CA THR A 42 -12.08 33.03 -1.40
C THR A 42 -10.57 33.14 -1.62
N ASP A 43 -9.80 32.23 -1.04
CA ASP A 43 -8.37 32.05 -1.28
C ASP A 43 -8.15 30.69 -1.96
N PRO A 44 -8.12 30.67 -3.29
CA PRO A 44 -8.15 29.43 -4.04
C PRO A 44 -6.75 28.82 -4.20
N ILE A 45 -6.69 27.56 -4.62
CA ILE A 45 -5.41 26.90 -4.92
C ILE A 45 -4.85 27.50 -6.21
N ILE A 46 -3.66 28.08 -6.12
CA ILE A 46 -2.91 28.57 -7.28
C ILE A 46 -2.10 27.40 -7.86
N VAL A 47 -2.39 27.03 -9.09
CA VAL A 47 -1.71 25.95 -9.80
C VAL A 47 -0.49 26.52 -10.54
N PRO A 48 0.75 26.17 -10.16
CA PRO A 48 1.94 26.75 -10.78
C PRO A 48 2.05 26.36 -12.26
N ALA A 49 2.15 27.35 -13.16
CA ALA A 49 2.28 27.12 -14.60
C ALA A 49 3.56 26.35 -15.03
N LEU A 50 4.50 26.11 -14.11
CA LEU A 50 5.82 25.52 -14.36
C LEU A 50 6.04 24.15 -13.68
N GLU A 51 5.06 23.60 -12.95
CA GLU A 51 5.19 22.34 -12.21
C GLU A 51 4.32 21.18 -12.77
N PHE A 52 3.78 21.31 -13.98
CA PHE A 52 3.09 20.22 -14.67
C PHE A 52 4.03 19.08 -15.17
N GLN A 53 5.22 18.92 -14.59
CA GLN A 53 6.17 17.85 -14.94
C GLN A 53 6.96 17.36 -13.71
N ASP A 54 6.57 16.20 -13.18
CA ASP A 54 7.34 14.93 -13.18
C ASP A 54 6.71 13.90 -12.23
N ASP A 55 5.91 14.29 -11.24
CA ASP A 55 5.36 13.34 -10.23
C ASP A 55 4.32 12.36 -10.78
N ALA A 56 3.64 12.72 -11.88
CA ALA A 56 2.70 11.82 -12.55
C ALA A 56 3.39 10.64 -13.27
N THR A 57 4.70 10.75 -13.56
CA THR A 57 5.45 9.73 -14.31
C THR A 57 5.78 8.47 -13.50
N GLU A 58 5.60 8.50 -12.17
CA GLU A 58 5.76 7.34 -11.29
C GLU A 58 4.43 6.63 -10.97
N ILE A 59 3.28 7.23 -11.29
CA ILE A 59 1.99 6.60 -11.03
C ILE A 59 1.77 5.46 -12.03
N GLN A 60 1.72 4.23 -11.52
CA GLN A 60 1.40 3.06 -12.33
C GLN A 60 -0.03 3.18 -12.85
N VAL A 61 -0.17 3.04 -14.17
CA VAL A 61 -1.47 2.96 -14.82
C VAL A 61 -1.87 1.49 -14.90
N VAL A 62 -3.06 1.17 -14.39
CA VAL A 62 -3.63 -0.19 -14.45
C VAL A 62 -4.77 -0.28 -15.45
N ASP A 63 -5.06 -1.50 -15.88
CA ASP A 63 -6.25 -1.76 -16.70
C ASP A 63 -7.50 -1.57 -15.82
N THR A 64 -8.32 -0.59 -16.18
CA THR A 64 -9.55 -0.23 -15.47
C THR A 64 -10.78 -0.52 -16.33
N PRO A 65 -11.96 -0.83 -15.74
CA PRO A 65 -13.18 -1.03 -16.50
C PRO A 65 -13.70 0.29 -17.12
N ASP A 66 -14.55 0.16 -18.15
CA ASP A 66 -15.18 1.32 -18.81
C ASP A 66 -16.06 2.14 -17.85
N GLU A 67 -16.63 1.52 -16.81
CA GLU A 67 -17.45 2.18 -15.79
C GLU A 67 -17.10 1.62 -14.40
N PHE A 68 -16.98 2.52 -13.43
CA PHE A 68 -16.73 2.18 -12.04
C PHE A 68 -17.30 3.27 -11.13
N ASN A 69 -17.97 2.88 -10.05
CA ASN A 69 -18.66 3.82 -9.17
C ASN A 69 -18.71 3.31 -7.73
N TRP A 70 -17.94 3.93 -6.83
CA TRP A 70 -18.01 3.59 -5.39
C TRP A 70 -19.38 3.85 -4.77
N LYS A 71 -20.20 4.73 -5.35
CA LYS A 71 -21.59 4.96 -4.91
C LYS A 71 -22.54 3.80 -5.23
N ASP A 72 -22.17 2.95 -6.20
CA ASP A 72 -22.94 1.75 -6.57
C ASP A 72 -21.96 0.63 -6.98
N TYR A 73 -21.26 0.09 -5.99
CA TYR A 73 -20.29 -0.98 -6.18
C TYR A 73 -20.75 -2.25 -5.45
N ASN A 74 -20.88 -3.35 -6.20
CA ASN A 74 -21.37 -4.64 -5.70
C ASN A 74 -22.71 -4.57 -4.94
N GLY A 75 -23.58 -3.62 -5.33
CA GLY A 75 -24.90 -3.43 -4.73
C GLY A 75 -24.91 -2.66 -3.40
N GLY A 76 -23.82 -1.95 -3.09
CA GLY A 76 -23.71 -1.05 -1.93
C GLY A 76 -23.22 0.34 -2.33
N ASP A 77 -23.58 1.32 -1.51
CA ASP A 77 -23.01 2.67 -1.55
C ASP A 77 -21.84 2.72 -0.56
N TRP A 78 -20.62 2.79 -1.08
CA TRP A 78 -19.40 2.84 -0.28
C TRP A 78 -18.99 4.27 0.06
N THR A 79 -19.78 5.25 -0.38
CA THR A 79 -19.65 6.65 0.01
C THR A 79 -20.50 6.93 1.24
N THR A 80 -20.42 8.16 1.73
CA THR A 80 -21.29 8.69 2.78
C THR A 80 -22.20 9.79 2.21
N PRO A 81 -23.31 10.14 2.88
CA PRO A 81 -24.17 11.25 2.46
C PRO A 81 -23.39 12.55 2.18
N ALA A 82 -23.84 13.32 1.20
CA ALA A 82 -23.28 14.64 0.94
C ALA A 82 -23.64 15.61 2.06
N LYS A 83 -22.63 16.24 2.66
CA LYS A 83 -22.78 17.24 3.71
C LYS A 83 -22.84 18.65 3.12
N ASN A 84 -23.02 19.65 3.98
CA ASN A 84 -23.16 21.05 3.58
C ASN A 84 -22.18 21.96 4.35
N GLN A 85 -21.20 22.52 3.63
CA GLN A 85 -20.21 23.45 4.18
C GLN A 85 -20.78 24.84 4.54
N GLY A 86 -22.02 25.13 4.14
CA GLY A 86 -22.63 26.43 4.32
C GLY A 86 -21.84 27.56 3.64
N ASN A 87 -21.60 28.64 4.39
CA ASN A 87 -20.95 29.85 3.88
C ASN A 87 -19.44 29.91 4.14
N CYS A 88 -18.88 28.85 4.71
CA CYS A 88 -17.46 28.71 4.94
C CYS A 88 -16.82 28.08 3.69
N GLY A 89 -15.75 28.67 3.16
CA GLY A 89 -14.94 28.13 2.06
C GLY A 89 -14.09 26.92 2.48
N SER A 90 -14.72 25.93 3.11
CA SER A 90 -14.10 24.73 3.69
C SER A 90 -14.25 23.48 2.81
N CYS A 91 -14.61 23.62 1.54
CA CYS A 91 -14.74 22.48 0.62
C CYS A 91 -13.49 21.60 0.54
N TRP A 92 -12.30 22.17 0.79
CA TRP A 92 -11.05 21.43 0.89
C TRP A 92 -11.06 20.37 2.00
N ASP A 93 -11.67 20.70 3.14
CA ASP A 93 -11.80 19.84 4.30
C ASP A 93 -12.93 18.82 4.10
N PHE A 94 -14.09 19.26 3.58
CA PHE A 94 -15.16 18.34 3.19
C PHE A 94 -14.74 17.32 2.11
N ALA A 95 -13.90 17.72 1.16
CA ALA A 95 -13.34 16.81 0.18
C ALA A 95 -12.36 15.81 0.82
N ALA A 96 -11.57 16.26 1.80
CA ALA A 96 -10.69 15.38 2.57
C ALA A 96 -11.49 14.37 3.39
N MET A 97 -12.41 14.84 4.25
CA MET A 97 -13.24 13.99 5.09
C MET A 97 -14.12 13.06 4.26
N GLY A 98 -14.73 13.55 3.19
CA GLY A 98 -15.54 12.73 2.29
C GLY A 98 -14.75 11.58 1.64
N ALA A 99 -13.48 11.79 1.28
CA ALA A 99 -12.63 10.70 0.78
C ALA A 99 -12.22 9.73 1.90
N LEU A 100 -11.86 10.25 3.09
CA LEU A 100 -11.49 9.44 4.25
C LEU A 100 -12.65 8.56 4.75
N GLU A 101 -13.86 9.09 4.80
CA GLU A 101 -15.08 8.35 5.14
C GLU A 101 -15.33 7.18 4.18
N CYS A 102 -15.15 7.40 2.87
CA CYS A 102 -15.23 6.32 1.88
C CYS A 102 -14.20 5.23 2.17
N MET A 103 -12.97 5.62 2.52
CA MET A 103 -11.91 4.67 2.87
C MET A 103 -12.24 3.86 4.12
N VAL A 104 -12.92 4.44 5.11
CA VAL A 104 -13.41 3.69 6.27
C VAL A 104 -14.40 2.59 5.83
N ASN A 105 -15.37 2.92 4.98
CA ASN A 105 -16.31 1.91 4.45
C ASN A 105 -15.57 0.81 3.67
N ILE A 106 -14.67 1.20 2.76
CA ILE A 106 -13.92 0.30 1.87
C ILE A 106 -13.04 -0.67 2.67
N GLN A 107 -12.24 -0.16 3.59
CA GLN A 107 -11.29 -0.97 4.35
C GLN A 107 -11.95 -1.84 5.42
N ASN A 108 -13.14 -1.47 5.89
CA ASN A 108 -13.96 -2.33 6.76
C ASN A 108 -14.79 -3.35 5.96
N GLU A 109 -14.68 -3.37 4.63
CA GLU A 109 -15.50 -4.19 3.72
C GLU A 109 -17.01 -4.08 4.00
N ASN A 110 -17.45 -2.91 4.45
CA ASN A 110 -18.81 -2.69 4.91
C ASN A 110 -19.31 -1.30 4.51
N PRO A 111 -20.22 -1.21 3.50
CA PRO A 111 -20.79 0.07 3.08
C PRO A 111 -21.73 0.69 4.13
N ASN A 112 -22.03 -0.01 5.23
CA ASN A 112 -22.91 0.49 6.29
C ASN A 112 -22.14 0.90 7.56
N VAL A 113 -20.81 1.09 7.50
CA VAL A 113 -20.10 1.76 8.61
C VAL A 113 -20.60 3.21 8.69
N ASP A 114 -20.69 3.89 7.54
CA ASP A 114 -21.33 5.21 7.36
C ASP A 114 -20.89 6.21 8.44
N ILE A 115 -19.57 6.31 8.61
CA ILE A 115 -18.97 7.20 9.61
C ILE A 115 -19.11 8.66 9.18
N ASP A 116 -19.48 9.50 10.14
CA ASP A 116 -19.58 10.95 9.96
C ASP A 116 -18.40 11.61 10.68
N LEU A 117 -17.38 12.04 9.90
CA LEU A 117 -16.18 12.69 10.42
C LEU A 117 -16.39 14.19 10.62
N SER A 118 -15.65 14.80 11.55
CA SER A 118 -15.79 16.21 11.89
C SER A 118 -14.86 17.08 11.03
N GLU A 119 -15.44 17.85 10.12
CA GLU A 119 -14.74 18.95 9.45
C GLU A 119 -14.39 20.07 10.45
N GLN A 120 -15.24 20.31 11.46
CA GLN A 120 -14.95 21.36 12.46
C GLN A 120 -13.64 21.10 13.22
N TYR A 121 -13.31 19.84 13.45
CA TYR A 121 -12.06 19.47 14.09
C TYR A 121 -10.85 19.96 13.31
N VAL A 122 -10.84 19.77 11.99
CA VAL A 122 -9.75 20.25 11.13
C VAL A 122 -9.70 21.78 11.15
N LEU A 123 -10.85 22.45 11.00
CA LEU A 123 -10.93 23.92 11.03
C LEU A 123 -10.43 24.54 12.34
N SER A 124 -10.79 23.95 13.49
CA SER A 124 -10.53 24.52 14.81
C SER A 124 -9.21 24.07 15.42
N CYS A 125 -8.79 22.82 15.19
CA CYS A 125 -7.64 22.22 15.86
C CYS A 125 -6.39 22.16 14.99
N LEU A 126 -6.51 22.25 13.66
CA LEU A 126 -5.39 22.15 12.71
C LEU A 126 -5.23 23.44 11.89
N PRO A 127 -4.91 24.58 12.53
CA PRO A 127 -4.86 25.88 11.87
C PRO A 127 -3.83 25.94 10.73
N ALA A 128 -2.79 25.11 10.78
CA ALA A 128 -1.74 25.03 9.76
C ALA A 128 -2.20 24.32 8.46
N ALA A 129 -3.34 23.62 8.48
CA ALA A 129 -3.88 22.93 7.31
C ALA A 129 -4.51 23.89 6.28
N ALA A 130 -5.00 25.04 6.74
CA ALA A 130 -5.55 26.09 5.91
C ALA A 130 -4.47 26.83 5.10
N ASN A 131 -4.85 27.52 4.01
CA ASN A 131 -3.90 28.29 3.21
C ASN A 131 -3.26 29.45 4.02
N TYR A 132 -4.06 30.08 4.88
CA TYR A 132 -3.59 31.02 5.89
C TYR A 132 -3.87 30.44 7.27
N TYR A 133 -2.88 30.56 8.16
CA TYR A 133 -2.91 29.96 9.48
C TYR A 133 -4.17 30.35 10.27
N GLY A 134 -5.03 29.37 10.57
CA GLY A 134 -6.26 29.55 11.34
C GLY A 134 -7.44 30.15 10.55
N GLU A 135 -7.31 30.36 9.25
CA GLU A 135 -8.33 31.00 8.39
C GLU A 135 -8.98 29.97 7.46
N GLY A 136 -9.35 28.79 7.98
CA GLY A 136 -9.80 27.64 7.19
C GLY A 136 -11.07 27.86 6.35
N CYS A 137 -11.86 28.89 6.67
CA CYS A 137 -13.01 29.29 5.84
C CYS A 137 -12.64 30.14 4.62
N LEU A 138 -11.40 30.61 4.50
CA LEU A 138 -10.94 31.29 3.30
C LEU A 138 -10.52 30.30 2.22
N GLY A 139 -9.93 29.17 2.62
CA GLY A 139 -9.48 28.10 1.74
C GLY A 139 -8.39 27.23 2.36
N GLY A 140 -8.09 26.13 1.68
CA GLY A 140 -7.11 25.14 2.12
C GLY A 140 -6.86 24.09 1.05
N ASN A 141 -6.14 23.04 1.42
CA ASN A 141 -5.82 21.94 0.52
C ASN A 141 -6.17 20.59 1.19
N PRO A 142 -6.92 19.69 0.52
CA PRO A 142 -7.28 18.40 1.10
C PRO A 142 -6.07 17.55 1.51
N PHE A 143 -4.94 17.64 0.79
CA PHE A 143 -3.70 16.99 1.19
C PHE A 143 -3.19 17.50 2.53
N ASN A 144 -3.25 18.81 2.77
CA ASN A 144 -2.84 19.39 4.05
C ASN A 144 -3.75 18.90 5.19
N ALA A 145 -5.07 18.77 4.95
CA ALA A 145 -5.97 18.18 5.94
C ALA A 145 -5.48 16.79 6.37
N PHE A 146 -5.22 15.89 5.40
CA PHE A 146 -4.69 14.56 5.69
C PHE A 146 -3.33 14.60 6.39
N TYR A 147 -2.42 15.44 5.90
CA TYR A 147 -1.08 15.57 6.43
C TYR A 147 -1.09 15.98 7.91
N TYR A 148 -1.83 17.04 8.26
CA TYR A 148 -1.87 17.53 9.64
C TYR A 148 -2.70 16.64 10.57
N LEU A 149 -3.71 15.92 10.06
CA LEU A 149 -4.41 14.88 10.83
C LEU A 149 -3.48 13.71 11.20
N LYS A 150 -2.54 13.37 10.32
CA LYS A 150 -1.53 12.32 10.54
C LYS A 150 -0.35 12.80 11.40
N ASP A 151 0.04 14.07 11.27
CA ASP A 151 1.21 14.64 11.93
C ASP A 151 1.07 14.67 13.47
N ASP A 152 2.06 14.14 14.17
CA ASP A 152 2.14 14.14 15.64
C ASP A 152 3.03 15.27 16.19
N GLY A 153 3.46 16.19 15.32
CA GLY A 153 4.24 17.38 15.64
C GLY A 153 3.45 18.53 16.28
N ASP A 154 4.17 19.61 16.62
CA ASP A 154 3.65 20.78 17.34
C ASP A 154 2.54 21.55 16.59
N GLU A 155 2.55 21.49 15.25
CA GLU A 155 1.53 22.11 14.37
C GLU A 155 0.53 21.06 13.84
N GLY A 156 0.72 19.80 14.19
CA GLY A 156 -0.12 18.67 13.82
C GLY A 156 -1.21 18.39 14.82
N ASN A 157 -1.70 17.16 14.80
CA ASN A 157 -2.83 16.71 15.59
C ASN A 157 -2.43 16.14 16.97
N TYR A 158 -1.13 16.07 17.27
CA TYR A 158 -0.52 15.41 18.43
C TYR A 158 -0.78 13.89 18.53
N GLN A 159 -1.89 13.41 17.97
CA GLN A 159 -2.26 12.01 17.81
C GLN A 159 -2.83 11.82 16.41
N ASN A 160 -2.41 10.77 15.73
CA ASN A 160 -2.87 10.50 14.37
C ASN A 160 -4.38 10.23 14.34
N GLY A 161 -5.12 11.00 13.55
CA GLY A 161 -6.47 10.64 13.09
C GLY A 161 -7.51 11.76 13.10
N ALA A 162 -8.61 11.52 12.39
CA ALA A 162 -9.80 12.38 12.43
C ALA A 162 -10.76 11.93 13.53
N ILE A 163 -11.55 12.85 14.07
CA ILE A 163 -12.63 12.52 15.02
C ILE A 163 -13.98 12.58 14.32
N THR A 164 -15.01 12.02 14.97
CA THR A 164 -16.38 12.00 14.46
C THR A 164 -17.12 13.34 14.68
N GLU A 165 -18.09 13.66 13.82
CA GLU A 165 -19.01 14.80 13.93
C GLU A 165 -19.78 14.82 15.27
N GLU A 166 -20.09 13.64 15.83
CA GLU A 166 -20.67 13.53 17.17
C GLU A 166 -19.77 14.15 18.27
N CYS A 167 -18.45 14.09 18.10
CA CYS A 167 -17.50 14.63 19.07
C CYS A 167 -17.29 16.14 18.87
N PHE A 168 -17.36 16.64 17.64
CA PHE A 168 -17.24 18.07 17.37
C PHE A 168 -18.07 18.48 16.16
N SER A 169 -19.25 19.06 16.43
CA SER A 169 -20.19 19.42 15.36
C SER A 169 -19.73 20.59 14.50
N TYR A 170 -20.16 20.61 13.25
CA TYR A 170 -19.86 21.65 12.27
C TYR A 170 -20.64 22.96 12.50
N PHE A 171 -19.91 24.08 12.56
CA PHE A 171 -20.48 25.43 12.73
C PHE A 171 -20.29 26.36 11.54
N ALA A 172 -19.56 25.91 10.50
CA ALA A 172 -19.15 26.76 9.37
C ALA A 172 -18.39 28.03 9.80
N ASP A 173 -17.56 27.91 10.84
CA ASP A 173 -16.77 29.01 11.40
C ASP A 173 -15.42 28.48 11.90
N HIS A 174 -14.32 29.02 11.38
CA HIS A 174 -12.97 28.66 11.84
C HIS A 174 -12.59 29.30 13.18
N ASN A 175 -13.43 30.20 13.73
CA ASN A 175 -13.19 30.85 15.02
C ASN A 175 -13.70 30.05 16.22
N ILE A 176 -14.30 28.89 15.99
CA ILE A 176 -14.70 27.98 17.07
C ILE A 176 -13.44 27.42 17.73
N ALA A 177 -13.42 27.41 19.06
CA ALA A 177 -12.25 26.99 19.82
C ALA A 177 -12.06 25.47 19.74
N CYS A 178 -10.83 24.99 19.56
CA CYS A 178 -10.53 23.55 19.54
C CYS A 178 -10.91 22.84 20.86
N GLU A 179 -10.96 23.58 21.96
CA GLU A 179 -11.40 23.09 23.27
C GLU A 179 -12.90 22.74 23.34
N ASP A 180 -13.70 23.14 22.34
CA ASP A 180 -15.14 22.86 22.30
C ASP A 180 -15.45 21.43 21.81
N LYS A 181 -14.45 20.67 21.36
CA LYS A 181 -14.59 19.23 21.05
C LYS A 181 -14.87 18.41 22.31
N CYS A 182 -15.40 17.20 22.13
CA CYS A 182 -15.71 16.30 23.25
C CYS A 182 -14.48 15.95 24.12
N ASP A 183 -14.69 15.75 25.42
CA ASP A 183 -13.60 15.50 26.39
C ASP A 183 -12.80 14.22 26.07
N ASN A 184 -13.45 13.19 25.53
CA ASN A 184 -12.87 11.87 25.22
C ASN A 184 -12.50 11.71 23.73
N TRP A 185 -12.20 12.82 23.03
CA TRP A 185 -11.92 12.84 21.59
C TRP A 185 -10.89 11.80 21.12
N GLU A 186 -9.91 11.46 21.95
CA GLU A 186 -8.87 10.44 21.66
C GLU A 186 -9.49 9.06 21.37
N GLU A 187 -10.64 8.75 21.96
CA GLU A 187 -11.37 7.49 21.74
C GLU A 187 -12.15 7.47 20.40
N HIS A 188 -12.26 8.61 19.73
CA HIS A 188 -12.98 8.78 18.47
C HIS A 188 -12.04 8.86 17.25
N LEU A 189 -10.74 8.66 17.44
CA LEU A 189 -9.74 8.81 16.39
C LEU A 189 -9.83 7.71 15.34
N ILE A 190 -9.90 8.13 14.08
CA ILE A 190 -9.77 7.30 12.89
C ILE A 190 -8.38 7.57 12.29
N PRO A 191 -7.41 6.64 12.46
CA PRO A 191 -6.02 6.89 12.10
C PRO A 191 -5.81 6.88 10.59
N ILE A 192 -4.96 7.79 10.12
CA ILE A 192 -4.51 7.87 8.74
C ILE A 192 -3.16 7.15 8.62
N ASN A 193 -3.09 6.14 7.76
CA ASN A 193 -1.83 5.42 7.50
C ASN A 193 -0.91 6.25 6.60
N ASP A 194 -1.43 6.68 5.44
CA ASP A 194 -0.68 7.47 4.49
C ASP A 194 -1.56 8.35 3.62
N CYS A 195 -0.97 9.41 3.04
CA CYS A 195 -1.67 10.34 2.17
C CYS A 195 -0.72 10.86 1.08
N GLY A 196 -1.28 11.17 -0.08
CA GLY A 196 -0.50 11.70 -1.21
C GLY A 196 -1.31 12.67 -2.04
N PHE A 197 -0.60 13.39 -2.91
CA PHE A 197 -1.20 14.26 -3.91
C PHE A 197 -0.45 14.16 -5.23
N SER A 198 -1.09 14.63 -6.29
CA SER A 198 -0.48 14.74 -7.60
C SER A 198 -1.10 15.90 -8.38
N TRP A 199 -0.35 16.37 -9.37
CA TRP A 199 -0.80 17.30 -10.40
C TRP A 199 -0.78 16.59 -11.76
N PRO A 200 -1.77 15.73 -12.07
CA PRO A 200 -1.76 14.96 -13.31
C PRO A 200 -1.70 15.86 -14.56
N GLY A 201 -2.24 17.07 -14.47
CA GLY A 201 -2.29 18.03 -15.57
C GLY A 201 -3.67 18.14 -16.20
N PHE A 202 -3.72 18.75 -17.38
CA PHE A 202 -4.97 18.94 -18.09
C PHE A 202 -5.53 17.63 -18.66
N ASP A 203 -6.83 17.65 -18.90
CA ASP A 203 -7.56 16.52 -19.44
C ASP A 203 -6.91 15.94 -20.71
N SER A 204 -6.56 14.67 -20.61
CA SER A 204 -6.03 13.82 -21.68
C SER A 204 -6.32 12.37 -21.31
N LEU A 205 -6.25 11.46 -22.29
CA LEU A 205 -6.47 10.03 -22.01
C LEU A 205 -5.49 9.49 -20.94
N GLU A 206 -4.23 9.94 -20.99
CA GLU A 206 -3.21 9.56 -20.00
C GLU A 206 -3.56 10.04 -18.60
N VAL A 207 -3.93 11.31 -18.45
CA VAL A 207 -4.36 11.89 -17.16
C VAL A 207 -5.60 11.19 -16.62
N ARG A 208 -6.59 10.92 -17.47
CA ARG A 208 -7.79 10.17 -17.07
C ARG A 208 -7.41 8.79 -16.55
N ASN A 209 -6.53 8.07 -17.23
CA ASN A 209 -6.11 6.73 -16.82
C ASN A 209 -5.33 6.74 -15.50
N ILE A 210 -4.52 7.78 -15.24
CA ILE A 210 -3.84 7.98 -13.95
C ILE A 210 -4.88 8.13 -12.82
N ILE A 211 -5.86 9.02 -13.00
CA ILE A 211 -6.91 9.27 -11.99
C ILE A 211 -7.75 8.01 -11.76
N LYS A 212 -8.17 7.32 -12.84
CA LYS A 212 -8.92 6.06 -12.75
C LYS A 212 -8.15 4.99 -11.99
N SER A 213 -6.84 4.85 -12.27
CA SER A 213 -5.98 3.89 -11.57
C SER A 213 -5.96 4.18 -10.07
N LYS A 214 -5.81 5.46 -9.69
CA LYS A 214 -5.88 5.87 -8.27
C LYS A 214 -7.22 5.55 -7.63
N ILE A 215 -8.33 5.85 -8.29
CA ILE A 215 -9.67 5.56 -7.76
C ILE A 215 -9.90 4.06 -7.59
N PHE A 216 -9.42 3.27 -8.55
CA PHE A 216 -9.61 1.83 -8.59
C PHE A 216 -8.77 1.09 -7.54
N GLU A 217 -7.50 1.49 -7.35
CA GLU A 217 -6.58 0.84 -6.40
C GLU A 217 -6.69 1.37 -4.97
N HIS A 218 -6.99 2.65 -4.81
CA HIS A 218 -6.89 3.34 -3.51
C HIS A 218 -8.19 3.98 -3.05
N GLY A 219 -9.31 3.79 -3.75
CA GLY A 219 -10.58 4.40 -3.38
C GLY A 219 -10.74 5.86 -3.86
N PRO A 220 -11.85 6.53 -3.52
CA PRO A 220 -12.14 7.89 -3.99
C PRO A 220 -11.03 8.90 -3.72
N VAL A 221 -10.85 9.84 -4.64
CA VAL A 221 -9.82 10.89 -4.54
C VAL A 221 -10.46 12.26 -4.38
N ALA A 222 -9.91 13.10 -3.51
CA ALA A 222 -10.25 14.52 -3.50
C ALA A 222 -9.64 15.20 -4.74
N ALA A 223 -10.36 16.13 -5.36
CA ALA A 223 -9.91 16.81 -6.57
C ALA A 223 -10.35 18.27 -6.59
N GLY A 224 -9.56 19.12 -7.25
CA GLY A 224 -9.90 20.53 -7.45
C GLY A 224 -10.64 20.79 -8.75
N ILE A 225 -11.51 21.79 -8.73
CA ILE A 225 -12.23 22.32 -9.89
C ILE A 225 -12.17 23.86 -9.92
N ASP A 226 -12.29 24.42 -11.12
CA ASP A 226 -12.58 25.84 -11.34
C ASP A 226 -14.10 26.02 -11.47
N CYS A 227 -14.75 26.15 -10.32
CA CYS A 227 -16.19 26.26 -10.18
C CYS A 227 -16.68 27.62 -10.71
N THR A 228 -17.76 27.59 -11.50
CA THR A 228 -18.40 28.76 -12.10
C THR A 228 -19.84 28.92 -11.60
N ASN A 229 -20.40 30.13 -11.74
CA ASN A 229 -21.80 30.38 -11.44
C ASN A 229 -22.76 29.53 -12.31
N ASP A 230 -22.37 29.22 -13.55
CA ASP A 230 -23.15 28.36 -14.43
C ASP A 230 -23.23 26.94 -13.89
N PHE A 231 -22.12 26.41 -13.36
CA PHE A 231 -22.11 25.10 -12.68
C PHE A 231 -22.95 25.09 -11.41
N ILE A 232 -22.81 26.12 -10.56
CA ILE A 232 -23.61 26.25 -9.33
C ILE A 232 -25.11 26.23 -9.68
N ASN A 233 -25.53 27.05 -10.65
CA ASN A 233 -26.92 27.15 -11.07
C ASN A 233 -27.41 25.86 -11.73
N TRP A 234 -26.58 25.20 -12.54
CA TRP A 234 -26.91 23.94 -13.19
C TRP A 234 -27.32 22.88 -12.17
N GLY A 235 -26.57 22.69 -11.09
CA GLY A 235 -26.90 21.67 -10.09
C GLY A 235 -28.16 21.96 -9.28
N THR A 236 -28.70 23.18 -9.33
CA THR A 236 -30.01 23.50 -8.70
C THR A 236 -31.22 22.99 -9.49
N THR A 237 -31.02 22.51 -10.71
CA THR A 237 -32.11 22.03 -11.58
C THR A 237 -31.89 20.62 -12.12
N HIS A 238 -30.72 20.02 -11.92
CA HIS A 238 -30.33 18.72 -12.44
C HIS A 238 -30.17 17.74 -11.28
N HIS A 239 -31.19 16.92 -11.06
CA HIS A 239 -31.31 16.02 -9.91
C HIS A 239 -31.40 14.54 -10.33
N SER A 240 -31.09 14.22 -11.58
CA SER A 240 -31.00 12.84 -12.06
C SER A 240 -29.56 12.35 -12.02
N SER A 241 -29.35 11.09 -11.65
CA SER A 241 -28.06 10.41 -11.77
C SER A 241 -27.58 10.26 -13.22
N ASP A 242 -28.46 10.49 -14.20
CA ASP A 242 -28.14 10.50 -15.63
C ASP A 242 -27.73 11.90 -16.14
N ASP A 243 -27.94 12.95 -15.36
CA ASP A 243 -27.55 14.31 -15.74
C ASP A 243 -26.02 14.46 -15.64
N TYR A 244 -25.42 15.20 -16.57
CA TYR A 244 -24.00 15.57 -16.50
C TYR A 244 -23.77 17.03 -16.89
N TYR A 245 -22.85 17.68 -16.20
CA TYR A 245 -22.39 19.01 -16.55
C TYR A 245 -21.45 18.91 -17.76
N GLN A 246 -21.76 19.65 -18.81
CA GLN A 246 -21.08 19.56 -20.10
C GLN A 246 -19.74 20.26 -20.07
N TYR A 247 -18.81 19.76 -20.90
CA TYR A 247 -17.57 20.46 -21.14
C TYR A 247 -17.84 21.76 -21.89
N VAL A 248 -17.39 22.86 -21.29
CA VAL A 248 -17.33 24.17 -21.92
C VAL A 248 -15.88 24.63 -21.88
N GLU A 249 -15.32 24.98 -23.04
CA GLU A 249 -13.98 25.53 -23.11
C GLU A 249 -13.94 26.87 -22.34
N GLN A 250 -13.13 26.92 -21.30
CA GLN A 250 -12.96 28.10 -20.45
C GLN A 250 -11.47 28.48 -20.32
N PRO A 251 -11.14 29.77 -20.19
CA PRO A 251 -9.74 30.19 -20.09
C PRO A 251 -9.13 29.68 -18.78
N TRP A 252 -7.94 29.11 -18.86
CA TRP A 252 -7.19 28.71 -17.67
C TRP A 252 -6.57 29.94 -16.98
N ASN A 253 -7.01 30.22 -15.76
CA ASN A 253 -6.55 31.32 -14.91
C ASN A 253 -5.51 30.89 -13.86
N ASN A 254 -5.06 29.62 -13.88
CA ASN A 254 -4.17 29.00 -12.89
C ASN A 254 -4.79 28.85 -11.49
N ILE A 255 -6.11 28.69 -11.40
CA ILE A 255 -6.82 28.66 -10.13
C ILE A 255 -7.77 27.45 -10.08
N LEU A 256 -7.82 26.79 -8.92
CA LEU A 256 -8.88 25.87 -8.53
C LEU A 256 -9.53 26.43 -7.25
N ASN A 257 -10.79 26.85 -7.35
CA ASN A 257 -11.50 27.58 -6.29
C ASN A 257 -12.45 26.70 -5.47
N HIS A 258 -12.64 25.44 -5.84
CA HIS A 258 -13.51 24.50 -5.14
C HIS A 258 -12.94 23.08 -5.18
N LEU A 259 -13.23 22.28 -4.16
CA LEU A 259 -12.76 20.91 -4.02
C LEU A 259 -13.95 19.96 -3.88
N ILE A 260 -13.83 18.79 -4.49
CA ILE A 260 -14.85 17.74 -4.54
C ILE A 260 -14.18 16.37 -4.33
N VAL A 261 -14.97 15.30 -4.25
CA VAL A 261 -14.45 13.93 -4.28
C VAL A 261 -14.86 13.26 -5.58
N ILE A 262 -13.91 12.70 -6.33
CA ILE A 262 -14.19 11.83 -7.47
C ILE A 262 -14.33 10.39 -6.94
N VAL A 263 -15.52 9.83 -7.07
CA VAL A 263 -15.88 8.50 -6.55
C VAL A 263 -15.97 7.44 -7.65
N GLY A 264 -15.86 7.84 -8.91
CA GLY A 264 -16.01 6.94 -10.04
C GLY A 264 -15.96 7.65 -11.39
N TRP A 265 -16.20 6.89 -12.45
CA TRP A 265 -16.24 7.36 -13.82
C TRP A 265 -17.15 6.49 -14.69
N LYS A 266 -17.48 7.03 -15.87
CA LYS A 266 -18.12 6.29 -16.94
C LYS A 266 -17.59 6.73 -18.29
N ASP A 267 -17.00 5.80 -19.02
CA ASP A 267 -16.62 5.99 -20.41
C ASP A 267 -17.83 5.77 -21.32
N ASP A 268 -18.19 6.81 -22.07
CA ASP A 268 -19.32 6.77 -23.00
C ASP A 268 -18.97 7.56 -24.26
N SER A 269 -18.72 6.83 -25.35
CA SER A 269 -18.40 7.39 -26.66
C SER A 269 -19.51 8.26 -27.29
N SER A 270 -20.73 8.23 -26.74
CA SER A 270 -21.83 9.10 -27.16
C SER A 270 -21.75 10.51 -26.55
N ILE A 271 -20.93 10.69 -25.51
CA ILE A 271 -20.61 11.97 -24.87
C ILE A 271 -19.38 12.57 -25.58
N SER A 272 -19.39 13.89 -25.81
CA SER A 272 -18.44 14.54 -26.73
C SER A 272 -16.97 14.32 -26.35
N ASN A 273 -16.65 14.39 -25.05
CA ASN A 273 -15.32 14.09 -24.52
C ASN A 273 -15.12 12.65 -24.04
N GLY A 274 -16.01 11.73 -24.42
CA GLY A 274 -15.84 10.29 -24.22
C GLY A 274 -16.25 9.75 -22.85
N GLY A 275 -16.97 10.53 -22.04
CA GLY A 275 -17.47 10.10 -20.74
C GLY A 275 -17.51 11.21 -19.70
N TYR A 276 -17.68 10.81 -18.43
CA TYR A 276 -17.73 11.72 -17.29
C TYR A 276 -17.12 11.13 -16.02
N TRP A 277 -16.71 12.01 -15.11
CA TRP A 277 -16.43 11.71 -13.71
C TRP A 277 -17.71 11.71 -12.89
N ILE A 278 -17.78 10.85 -11.87
CA ILE A 278 -18.83 10.81 -10.84
C ILE A 278 -18.27 11.48 -9.60
N CYS A 279 -18.90 12.56 -9.15
CA CYS A 279 -18.35 13.45 -8.13
C CYS A 279 -19.32 13.66 -6.97
N LYS A 280 -18.79 13.67 -5.74
CA LYS A 280 -19.48 14.09 -4.50
C LYS A 280 -19.15 15.55 -4.22
N ASN A 281 -20.16 16.37 -3.95
CA ASN A 281 -20.02 17.78 -3.58
C ASN A 281 -20.33 18.00 -2.09
N SER A 282 -20.10 19.22 -1.60
CA SER A 282 -20.23 19.63 -0.19
C SER A 282 -21.27 20.74 0.02
N TRP A 283 -22.33 20.75 -0.80
CA TRP A 283 -23.40 21.75 -0.81
C TRP A 283 -24.76 21.20 -0.36
N GLY A 284 -24.76 20.06 0.32
CA GLY A 284 -25.94 19.35 0.79
C GLY A 284 -26.62 18.50 -0.28
N THR A 285 -27.54 17.65 0.17
CA THR A 285 -28.22 16.65 -0.67
C THR A 285 -29.21 17.23 -1.68
N ASP A 286 -29.64 18.48 -1.48
CA ASP A 286 -30.61 19.15 -2.37
C ASP A 286 -29.98 19.67 -3.67
N TRP A 287 -28.65 19.80 -3.72
CA TRP A 287 -27.92 20.20 -4.92
C TRP A 287 -27.48 18.96 -5.71
N GLY A 288 -27.62 18.96 -7.04
CA GLY A 288 -27.32 17.78 -7.85
C GLY A 288 -28.26 16.62 -7.55
N TYR A 289 -27.80 15.38 -7.69
CA TYR A 289 -28.53 14.18 -7.26
C TYR A 289 -27.98 13.67 -5.93
N ASP A 290 -28.73 13.82 -4.83
CA ASP A 290 -28.29 13.48 -3.48
C ASP A 290 -26.95 14.13 -3.06
N GLY A 291 -26.63 15.31 -3.61
CA GLY A 291 -25.36 16.02 -3.40
C GLY A 291 -24.21 15.55 -4.30
N PHE A 292 -24.48 14.65 -5.25
CA PHE A 292 -23.55 14.20 -6.28
C PHE A 292 -23.87 14.84 -7.63
N TYR A 293 -22.92 14.77 -8.55
CA TYR A 293 -23.08 15.19 -9.92
C TYR A 293 -22.13 14.42 -10.83
N ASN A 294 -22.42 14.44 -12.13
CA ASN A 294 -21.49 13.94 -13.14
C ASN A 294 -20.87 15.12 -13.89
N ALA A 295 -19.58 15.07 -14.17
CA ALA A 295 -18.87 16.08 -14.96
C ALA A 295 -18.26 15.44 -16.19
N GLU A 296 -18.68 15.87 -17.39
CA GLU A 296 -18.04 15.46 -18.64
C GLU A 296 -16.52 15.67 -18.54
N TYR A 297 -15.73 14.72 -19.03
CA TYR A 297 -14.27 14.82 -18.94
C TYR A 297 -13.75 16.16 -19.51
N GLY A 298 -12.79 16.76 -18.81
CA GLY A 298 -12.25 18.09 -19.09
C GLY A 298 -13.04 19.27 -18.51
N SER A 299 -14.27 19.08 -18.05
CA SER A 299 -15.07 20.17 -17.48
C SER A 299 -14.43 20.74 -16.22
N MET A 300 -14.41 22.07 -16.10
CA MET A 300 -13.92 22.80 -14.92
C MET A 300 -12.49 22.42 -14.49
N PHE A 301 -11.68 21.90 -15.42
CA PHE A 301 -10.35 21.35 -15.13
C PHE A 301 -10.33 20.26 -14.05
N THR A 302 -11.45 19.52 -13.91
CA THR A 302 -11.59 18.42 -12.94
C THR A 302 -10.47 17.40 -13.12
N GLY A 303 -9.72 17.15 -12.03
CA GLY A 303 -8.60 16.23 -12.02
C GLY A 303 -7.22 16.85 -12.28
N ALA A 304 -7.13 18.17 -12.49
CA ALA A 304 -5.84 18.87 -12.60
C ALA A 304 -5.01 18.80 -11.31
N PHE A 305 -5.69 18.67 -10.17
CA PHE A 305 -5.15 18.34 -8.85
C PHE A 305 -5.94 17.17 -8.30
N ILE A 306 -5.25 16.17 -7.74
CA ILE A 306 -5.86 15.11 -6.94
C ILE A 306 -5.06 14.87 -5.66
N SER A 307 -5.75 14.40 -4.62
CA SER A 307 -5.13 13.87 -3.41
C SER A 307 -5.92 12.69 -2.87
N TRP A 308 -5.23 11.77 -2.22
CA TRP A 308 -5.79 10.52 -1.71
C TRP A 308 -5.28 10.23 -0.31
N VAL A 309 -5.99 9.34 0.37
CA VAL A 309 -5.71 8.92 1.75
C VAL A 309 -5.86 7.41 1.86
N SER A 310 -5.11 6.81 2.78
CA SER A 310 -5.26 5.42 3.21
C SER A 310 -5.38 5.39 4.73
N ILE A 311 -6.24 4.52 5.23
CA ILE A 311 -6.35 4.27 6.67
C ILE A 311 -5.61 2.99 7.03
N GLN A 312 -5.14 2.94 8.27
CA GLN A 312 -4.50 1.74 8.78
C GLN A 312 -5.59 0.69 9.01
N THR A 313 -5.48 -0.46 8.34
CA THR A 313 -6.20 -1.64 8.78
C THR A 313 -5.40 -2.26 9.92
N ASP A 314 -6.08 -2.64 11.00
CA ASP A 314 -5.51 -3.40 12.12
C ASP A 314 -5.05 -4.83 11.73
N THR A 315 -4.89 -5.12 10.44
CA THR A 315 -4.14 -6.28 9.99
C THR A 315 -2.67 -5.90 10.03
N GLU A 316 -2.07 -5.90 11.24
CA GLU A 316 -0.63 -6.17 11.33
C GLU A 316 -0.36 -7.38 10.41
N ASN A 317 0.45 -7.19 9.37
CA ASN A 317 0.82 -8.30 8.49
C ASN A 317 1.57 -9.33 9.34
N ASN A 318 1.02 -10.53 9.49
CA ASN A 318 1.71 -11.60 10.17
C ASN A 318 2.30 -12.54 9.11
N PRO A 319 3.55 -13.01 9.29
CA PRO A 319 4.12 -13.98 8.36
C PRO A 319 3.22 -15.23 8.27
N PRO A 320 3.21 -15.92 7.12
CA PRO A 320 2.47 -17.17 6.99
C PRO A 320 2.84 -18.17 8.08
N LEU A 321 1.86 -18.97 8.50
CA LEU A 321 2.10 -20.02 9.48
C LEU A 321 3.15 -21.01 8.94
N LYS A 322 3.88 -21.63 9.86
CA LYS A 322 4.83 -22.70 9.52
C LYS A 322 4.12 -23.79 8.70
N PRO A 323 4.58 -24.11 7.48
CA PRO A 323 3.96 -25.14 6.67
C PRO A 323 3.98 -26.52 7.31
N ASN A 324 3.06 -27.37 6.87
CA ASN A 324 3.05 -28.78 7.23
C ASN A 324 4.33 -29.51 6.77
N ILE A 325 4.63 -30.67 7.37
CA ILE A 325 5.67 -31.56 6.84
C ILE A 325 5.30 -31.89 5.38
N PRO A 326 6.21 -31.70 4.42
CA PRO A 326 5.95 -32.03 3.02
C PRO A 326 5.38 -33.44 2.86
N ILE A 327 4.38 -33.57 2.01
CA ILE A 327 3.76 -34.84 1.67
C ILE A 327 4.41 -35.36 0.39
N GLY A 328 5.07 -36.51 0.47
CA GLY A 328 5.75 -37.13 -0.67
C GLY A 328 6.30 -38.51 -0.33
N PRO A 329 7.03 -39.15 -1.26
CA PRO A 329 7.65 -40.44 -1.00
C PRO A 329 8.75 -40.33 0.08
N THR A 330 8.82 -41.32 0.96
CA THR A 330 9.90 -41.47 1.96
C THR A 330 10.99 -42.44 1.51
N SER A 331 10.83 -43.07 0.35
CA SER A 331 11.88 -43.84 -0.31
C SER A 331 11.74 -43.81 -1.83
N GLY A 332 12.86 -43.95 -2.54
CA GLY A 332 12.86 -43.87 -4.01
C GLY A 332 14.11 -44.44 -4.67
N LYS A 333 14.27 -44.16 -5.97
CA LYS A 333 15.46 -44.46 -6.76
C LYS A 333 16.11 -43.17 -7.25
N THR A 334 17.42 -43.22 -7.49
CA THR A 334 18.14 -42.10 -8.12
C THR A 334 17.62 -41.83 -9.53
N ASN A 335 17.59 -40.56 -9.93
CA ASN A 335 17.07 -40.05 -11.21
C ASN A 335 15.60 -40.40 -11.46
N GLN A 336 14.85 -40.70 -10.41
CA GLN A 336 13.39 -40.84 -10.48
C GLN A 336 12.77 -39.55 -9.96
N GLU A 337 11.92 -38.95 -10.77
CA GLU A 337 11.12 -37.79 -10.38
C GLU A 337 10.12 -38.19 -9.29
N CYS A 338 10.10 -37.41 -8.21
CA CYS A 338 9.25 -37.58 -7.04
C CYS A 338 8.43 -36.31 -6.85
N GLU A 339 7.13 -36.47 -6.67
CA GLU A 339 6.19 -35.36 -6.43
C GLU A 339 6.05 -35.10 -4.94
N PHE A 340 6.03 -33.82 -4.56
CA PHE A 340 5.88 -33.33 -3.19
C PHE A 340 4.81 -32.25 -3.13
N HIS A 341 4.03 -32.26 -2.05
CA HIS A 341 3.00 -31.27 -1.79
C HIS A 341 3.16 -30.63 -0.42
N ALA A 342 2.76 -29.37 -0.30
CA ALA A 342 2.71 -28.64 0.96
C ALA A 342 1.46 -27.76 1.00
N MET A 343 1.06 -27.40 2.22
CA MET A 343 0.04 -26.39 2.46
C MET A 343 0.33 -25.66 3.77
N THR A 344 -0.06 -24.39 3.80
CA THR A 344 -0.09 -23.55 4.99
C THR A 344 -1.16 -22.47 4.82
N THR A 345 -1.33 -21.67 5.86
CA THR A 345 -2.23 -20.52 5.86
C THR A 345 -1.48 -19.27 6.24
N ASP A 346 -1.86 -18.18 5.60
CA ASP A 346 -1.60 -16.84 6.08
C ASP A 346 -2.66 -16.42 7.12
N PRO A 347 -2.30 -15.81 8.27
CA PRO A 347 -3.26 -15.42 9.30
C PRO A 347 -4.30 -14.40 8.82
N GLU A 348 -3.92 -13.55 7.87
CA GLU A 348 -4.78 -12.55 7.24
C GLU A 348 -5.47 -13.09 5.97
N GLY A 349 -5.16 -14.34 5.58
CA GLY A 349 -5.72 -14.97 4.38
C GLY A 349 -5.08 -14.49 3.07
N GLN A 350 -3.93 -13.80 3.15
CA GLN A 350 -3.21 -13.34 1.97
C GLN A 350 -2.70 -14.50 1.11
N LYS A 351 -2.42 -14.20 -0.15
CA LYS A 351 -1.85 -15.18 -1.07
C LYS A 351 -0.38 -15.43 -0.73
N ILE A 352 0.06 -16.67 -0.98
CA ILE A 352 1.37 -17.15 -0.54
C ILE A 352 2.15 -17.82 -1.67
N GLN A 353 3.48 -17.76 -1.58
CA GLN A 353 4.43 -18.50 -2.42
C GLN A 353 5.16 -19.57 -1.60
N TYR A 354 5.58 -20.67 -2.22
CA TYR A 354 6.33 -21.75 -1.58
C TYR A 354 7.75 -21.89 -2.15
N LEU A 355 8.69 -22.26 -1.27
CA LEU A 355 10.06 -22.63 -1.61
C LEU A 355 10.43 -23.94 -0.94
N PHE A 356 10.87 -24.92 -1.73
CA PHE A 356 11.35 -26.22 -1.24
C PHE A 356 12.87 -26.27 -1.19
N ASP A 357 13.41 -26.77 -0.07
CA ASP A 357 14.79 -27.23 0.06
C ASP A 357 14.81 -28.76 -0.07
N TRP A 358 15.56 -29.27 -1.04
CA TRP A 358 15.61 -30.69 -1.37
C TRP A 358 16.61 -31.50 -0.53
N GLY A 359 17.37 -30.83 0.34
CA GLY A 359 18.37 -31.45 1.20
C GLY A 359 19.62 -31.95 0.48
N ASP A 360 19.77 -31.66 -0.82
CA ASP A 360 20.94 -32.00 -1.66
C ASP A 360 21.80 -30.78 -2.03
N GLY A 361 21.49 -29.63 -1.43
CA GLY A 361 22.12 -28.35 -1.72
C GLY A 361 21.45 -27.55 -2.85
N THR A 362 20.31 -28.02 -3.36
CA THR A 362 19.47 -27.30 -4.32
C THR A 362 18.09 -27.00 -3.73
N ASN A 363 17.48 -25.92 -4.22
CA ASN A 363 16.12 -25.50 -3.87
C ASN A 363 15.25 -25.45 -5.13
N SER A 364 13.93 -25.44 -4.95
CA SER A 364 13.02 -25.02 -6.02
C SER A 364 13.18 -23.51 -6.31
N GLU A 365 12.59 -23.04 -7.40
CA GLU A 365 12.22 -21.62 -7.50
C GLU A 365 11.01 -21.34 -6.59
N TRP A 366 10.76 -20.07 -6.29
CA TRP A 366 9.51 -19.68 -5.64
C TRP A 366 8.34 -20.01 -6.56
N SER A 367 7.27 -20.57 -6.00
CA SER A 367 6.03 -20.80 -6.75
C SER A 367 5.39 -19.48 -7.21
N ASP A 368 4.43 -19.57 -8.11
CA ASP A 368 3.46 -18.49 -8.30
C ASP A 368 2.71 -18.20 -6.99
N LEU A 369 2.15 -17.00 -6.90
CA LEU A 369 1.31 -16.58 -5.79
C LEU A 369 -0.03 -17.34 -5.85
N ILE A 370 -0.35 -18.13 -4.83
CA ILE A 370 -1.57 -18.95 -4.75
C ILE A 370 -2.39 -18.62 -3.51
N GLU A 371 -3.67 -19.00 -3.48
CA GLU A 371 -4.56 -18.69 -2.36
C GLU A 371 -4.07 -19.36 -1.05
N SER A 372 -4.27 -18.68 0.09
CA SER A 372 -4.07 -19.29 1.41
C SER A 372 -4.88 -20.59 1.52
N GLU A 373 -4.32 -21.63 2.16
CA GLU A 373 -4.86 -23.01 2.20
C GLU A 373 -4.76 -23.85 0.91
N GLU A 374 -4.34 -23.29 -0.23
CA GLU A 374 -4.20 -24.07 -1.46
C GLU A 374 -3.00 -25.03 -1.40
N ILE A 375 -3.19 -26.24 -1.94
CA ILE A 375 -2.13 -27.28 -1.99
C ILE A 375 -1.18 -26.98 -3.15
N PHE A 376 0.05 -26.56 -2.83
CA PHE A 376 1.11 -26.43 -3.82
C PHE A 376 1.76 -27.79 -4.13
N LYS A 377 2.13 -28.02 -5.40
CA LYS A 377 2.74 -29.26 -5.88
C LYS A 377 3.98 -28.97 -6.72
N THR A 378 5.04 -29.74 -6.48
CA THR A 378 6.28 -29.65 -7.25
C THR A 378 6.98 -31.00 -7.32
N THR A 379 7.96 -31.15 -8.22
CA THR A 379 8.72 -32.39 -8.42
C THR A 379 10.22 -32.15 -8.29
N HIS A 380 10.95 -33.17 -7.82
CA HIS A 380 12.41 -33.18 -7.83
C HIS A 380 12.97 -34.58 -8.05
N SER A 381 14.24 -34.67 -8.47
CA SER A 381 14.94 -35.93 -8.61
C SER A 381 16.40 -35.82 -8.14
N TRP A 382 16.89 -36.87 -7.47
CA TRP A 382 18.24 -36.90 -6.92
C TRP A 382 19.15 -37.81 -7.74
N SER A 383 20.32 -37.31 -8.10
CA SER A 383 21.32 -38.10 -8.84
C SER A 383 22.15 -39.03 -7.94
N GLN A 384 22.25 -38.72 -6.64
CA GLN A 384 23.06 -39.45 -5.68
C GLN A 384 22.21 -40.27 -4.71
N LYS A 385 22.78 -41.35 -4.19
CA LYS A 385 22.17 -42.17 -3.14
C LYS A 385 22.45 -41.51 -1.79
N GLY A 386 21.45 -41.44 -0.93
CA GLY A 386 21.56 -40.75 0.36
C GLY A 386 20.24 -40.70 1.11
N ASN A 387 20.28 -40.02 2.26
CA ASN A 387 19.08 -39.58 2.95
C ASN A 387 19.01 -38.06 2.81
N TYR A 388 17.83 -37.56 2.45
CA TYR A 388 17.60 -36.15 2.16
C TYR A 388 16.48 -35.64 3.08
N ASN A 389 16.69 -34.47 3.66
CA ASN A 389 15.70 -33.78 4.47
C ASN A 389 15.01 -32.77 3.55
N VAL A 390 13.78 -33.08 3.14
CA VAL A 390 12.98 -32.18 2.31
C VAL A 390 12.18 -31.27 3.21
N CYS A 391 12.38 -29.97 3.08
CA CYS A 391 11.70 -28.93 3.86
C CYS A 391 11.03 -27.92 2.93
N VAL A 392 10.04 -27.21 3.44
CA VAL A 392 9.34 -26.15 2.70
C VAL A 392 9.13 -24.94 3.59
N MET A 393 9.19 -23.74 3.02
CA MET A 393 8.77 -22.50 3.65
C MET A 393 7.81 -21.73 2.74
N ALA A 394 7.05 -20.81 3.33
CA ALA A 394 6.13 -19.94 2.62
C ALA A 394 6.52 -18.46 2.80
N LYS A 395 6.03 -17.62 1.88
CA LYS A 395 6.16 -16.17 1.92
C LYS A 395 4.85 -15.54 1.46
N ASP A 396 4.37 -14.50 2.13
CA ASP A 396 3.18 -13.77 1.71
C ASP A 396 3.47 -12.78 0.56
N GLU A 397 2.44 -12.04 0.16
CA GLU A 397 2.52 -10.99 -0.87
C GLU A 397 3.30 -9.74 -0.42
N ASN A 398 3.38 -9.50 0.89
CA ASN A 398 4.14 -8.42 1.51
C ASN A 398 5.64 -8.75 1.66
N GLY A 399 6.01 -10.01 1.49
CA GLY A 399 7.38 -10.51 1.51
C GLY A 399 7.82 -11.12 2.84
N ASP A 400 6.95 -11.24 3.84
CA ASP A 400 7.28 -11.82 5.13
C ASP A 400 7.32 -13.36 5.04
N LEU A 401 8.29 -13.95 5.75
CA LEU A 401 8.66 -15.36 5.62
C LEU A 401 8.17 -16.19 6.79
N SER A 402 7.63 -17.37 6.50
CA SER A 402 7.32 -18.39 7.50
C SER A 402 8.61 -19.02 8.07
N GLU A 403 8.48 -19.72 9.20
CA GLU A 403 9.48 -20.72 9.57
C GLU A 403 9.54 -21.86 8.53
N TRP A 404 10.69 -22.53 8.43
CA TRP A 404 10.80 -23.79 7.68
C TRP A 404 9.97 -24.90 8.34
N SER A 405 9.33 -25.73 7.51
CA SER A 405 8.63 -26.94 7.95
C SER A 405 9.55 -27.91 8.69
N ASP A 406 8.95 -28.83 9.44
CA ASP A 406 9.69 -30.02 9.87
C ASP A 406 10.06 -30.89 8.64
N PRO A 407 11.23 -31.57 8.65
CA PRO A 407 11.74 -32.26 7.48
C PRO A 407 11.01 -33.56 7.18
N LEU A 408 10.67 -33.79 5.91
CA LEU A 408 10.36 -35.12 5.38
C LEU A 408 11.67 -35.84 5.02
N ILE A 409 11.93 -36.99 5.65
CA ILE A 409 13.15 -37.77 5.37
C ILE A 409 12.90 -38.72 4.19
N LEU A 410 13.54 -38.45 3.05
CA LEU A 410 13.58 -39.32 1.88
C LEU A 410 14.85 -40.19 1.89
N SER A 411 14.70 -41.51 1.74
CA SER A 411 15.84 -42.44 1.63
C SER A 411 15.97 -43.06 0.24
N LEU A 412 17.16 -42.90 -0.38
CA LEU A 412 17.53 -43.54 -1.64
C LEU A 412 18.54 -44.66 -1.38
N PRO A 413 18.08 -45.89 -1.06
CA PRO A 413 18.95 -46.95 -0.59
C PRO A 413 19.92 -47.45 -1.66
N LYS A 414 21.08 -47.96 -1.20
CA LYS A 414 22.00 -48.71 -2.05
C LYS A 414 21.32 -50.01 -2.48
N THR A 415 21.06 -50.16 -3.79
CA THR A 415 20.65 -51.43 -4.41
C THR A 415 21.62 -52.54 -4.02
N ARG A 416 21.12 -53.57 -3.34
CA ARG A 416 21.87 -54.79 -3.04
C ARG A 416 21.65 -55.76 -4.19
N SER A 417 22.65 -55.93 -5.05
CA SER A 417 22.62 -56.95 -6.11
C SER A 417 22.89 -58.31 -5.46
N THR A 418 21.94 -59.24 -5.53
CA THR A 418 22.12 -60.63 -5.09
C THR A 418 22.34 -61.51 -6.30
N PHE A 419 23.47 -62.22 -6.34
CA PHE A 419 23.72 -63.27 -7.32
C PHE A 419 23.57 -64.64 -6.64
N TYR A 420 22.84 -65.55 -7.28
CA TYR A 420 22.80 -66.96 -6.93
C TYR A 420 23.69 -67.70 -7.92
N ASP A 421 24.57 -68.57 -7.44
CA ASP A 421 25.24 -69.54 -8.32
C ASP A 421 24.28 -70.69 -8.69
N GLU A 422 24.69 -71.50 -9.66
CA GLU A 422 23.97 -72.70 -10.14
C GLU A 422 23.78 -73.80 -9.07
N TYR A 423 24.32 -73.61 -7.86
CA TYR A 423 24.17 -74.50 -6.70
C TYR A 423 23.38 -73.86 -5.55
N GLY A 424 22.86 -72.63 -5.72
CA GLY A 424 22.01 -71.95 -4.74
C GLY A 424 22.77 -71.24 -3.61
N ASN A 425 24.07 -71.01 -3.73
CA ASN A 425 24.84 -70.28 -2.71
C ASN A 425 24.69 -68.76 -2.86
N TYR A 426 24.69 -68.08 -1.71
CA TYR A 426 24.46 -66.64 -1.57
C TYR A 426 25.77 -65.83 -1.65
N TYR A 427 25.84 -64.85 -2.56
CA TYR A 427 26.90 -63.86 -2.59
C TYR A 427 26.31 -62.44 -2.56
N ALA A 428 26.70 -61.64 -1.58
CA ALA A 428 26.44 -60.20 -1.53
C ALA A 428 27.74 -59.46 -1.85
N THR A 429 27.77 -58.71 -2.95
CA THR A 429 28.88 -57.79 -3.23
C THR A 429 28.55 -56.41 -2.66
N MET A 430 29.47 -55.84 -1.89
CA MET A 430 29.52 -54.40 -1.65
C MET A 430 30.34 -53.80 -2.79
N ASP A 431 29.75 -52.89 -3.57
CA ASP A 431 30.52 -52.06 -4.49
C ASP A 431 31.39 -51.12 -3.65
N ILE A 432 32.65 -51.47 -3.45
CA ILE A 432 33.69 -50.55 -2.99
C ILE A 432 34.12 -49.77 -4.23
N PRO A 433 34.05 -48.43 -4.24
CA PRO A 433 34.54 -47.66 -5.37
C PRO A 433 36.06 -47.87 -5.49
N LEU A 434 36.49 -48.49 -6.59
CA LEU A 434 37.90 -48.49 -6.98
C LEU A 434 38.23 -47.08 -7.48
N ASN A 435 39.02 -46.35 -6.70
CA ASN A 435 39.69 -45.13 -7.15
C ASN A 435 40.73 -45.52 -8.24
N PRO A 436 40.69 -44.97 -9.47
CA PRO A 436 41.59 -45.39 -10.55
C PRO A 436 43.08 -45.08 -10.35
N GLU A 437 43.48 -44.35 -9.30
CA GLU A 437 44.84 -43.81 -9.20
C GLU A 437 45.89 -44.65 -8.44
N THR A 438 45.59 -45.90 -8.02
CA THR A 438 46.59 -46.68 -7.25
C THR A 438 46.66 -48.16 -7.61
N ILE A 439 46.92 -48.51 -8.87
CA ILE A 439 47.51 -49.82 -9.19
C ILE A 439 48.59 -49.67 -10.26
N GLU A 440 49.78 -49.23 -9.84
CA GLU A 440 51.01 -49.65 -10.48
C GLU A 440 51.80 -50.53 -9.50
N ASN A 441 52.18 -51.71 -10.00
CA ASN A 441 53.25 -52.57 -9.50
C ASN A 441 52.99 -53.59 -8.37
N LYS A 442 53.07 -54.86 -8.82
CA LYS A 442 53.81 -56.01 -8.27
C LYS A 442 53.08 -57.09 -7.45
N HIS A 443 53.03 -58.26 -8.11
CA HIS A 443 53.41 -59.59 -7.62
C HIS A 443 52.51 -60.39 -6.66
N THR A 444 51.96 -61.47 -7.22
CA THR A 444 51.91 -62.88 -6.73
C THR A 444 51.32 -63.19 -5.35
N LEU A 445 50.20 -63.95 -5.40
CA LEU A 445 49.68 -64.98 -4.47
C LEU A 445 50.73 -65.62 -3.52
N PRO A 446 50.38 -66.14 -2.30
CA PRO A 446 49.28 -67.12 -2.11
C PRO A 446 48.54 -67.26 -0.74
N ILE A 447 47.35 -67.88 -0.80
CA ILE A 447 46.75 -68.96 0.05
C ILE A 447 46.35 -68.73 1.55
N SER A 448 45.09 -69.14 1.81
CA SER A 448 44.43 -69.65 3.05
C SER A 448 44.21 -68.67 4.21
N THR A 449 43.11 -68.71 4.97
CA THR A 449 42.42 -69.89 5.51
C THR A 449 40.99 -69.52 5.93
N THR A 450 40.06 -70.44 5.69
CA THR A 450 38.66 -70.45 6.16
C THR A 450 38.57 -70.63 7.67
N ILE A 451 37.69 -69.89 8.35
CA ILE A 451 37.08 -70.31 9.62
C ILE A 451 35.59 -69.91 9.59
N ASP A 452 34.73 -70.92 9.60
CA ASP A 452 33.28 -70.84 9.74
C ASP A 452 32.84 -70.42 11.15
N PHE A 453 31.73 -69.69 11.25
CA PHE A 453 30.90 -69.63 12.46
C PHE A 453 29.44 -69.98 12.12
N PRO A 454 28.77 -70.84 12.91
CA PRO A 454 27.42 -71.31 12.61
C PRO A 454 26.34 -70.34 13.09
N ALA A 455 25.17 -70.54 12.49
CA ALA A 455 24.01 -69.68 12.44
C ALA A 455 23.19 -69.50 13.73
N ALA A 456 22.40 -68.42 13.68
CA ALA A 456 21.11 -68.12 14.32
C ALA A 456 21.14 -67.57 15.78
N PHE A 457 20.91 -66.28 16.04
CA PHE A 457 19.71 -65.40 15.97
C PHE A 457 18.73 -65.47 17.17
N ASN A 458 18.24 -64.27 17.53
CA ASN A 458 17.13 -63.84 18.43
C ASN A 458 17.43 -63.61 19.92
N TRP A 459 16.95 -62.54 20.61
CA TRP A 459 16.08 -61.39 20.27
C TRP A 459 16.22 -60.25 21.32
N LYS A 460 16.01 -59.01 20.86
CA LYS A 460 15.39 -57.83 21.52
C LYS A 460 16.02 -57.10 22.74
N ASN A 461 15.89 -55.76 22.63
CA ASN A 461 15.76 -54.72 23.66
C ASN A 461 17.00 -54.29 24.46
N HIS A 462 17.48 -53.10 24.09
CA HIS A 462 17.72 -51.92 24.92
C HIS A 462 17.87 -52.05 26.46
N ILE A 463 18.93 -51.38 26.96
CA ILE A 463 19.07 -50.61 28.22
C ILE A 463 20.06 -51.16 29.30
N ILE A 464 21.23 -50.51 29.31
CA ILE A 464 21.93 -49.89 30.46
C ILE A 464 22.90 -50.73 31.34
N MET A 465 24.15 -50.25 31.32
CA MET A 465 25.18 -50.19 32.39
C MET A 465 26.02 -51.42 32.71
N GLU A 466 27.21 -51.44 32.12
CA GLU A 466 28.41 -51.95 32.80
C GLU A 466 28.96 -50.89 33.77
N LYS A 467 28.98 -51.26 35.05
CA LYS A 467 29.81 -50.66 36.09
C LYS A 467 30.91 -51.67 36.40
N ILE A 468 32.11 -51.14 36.66
CA ILE A 468 33.34 -51.82 37.11
C ILE A 468 34.14 -52.40 35.93
N GLY A 469 35.37 -52.01 35.65
CA GLY A 469 36.29 -51.16 36.40
C GLY A 469 37.72 -51.52 35.99
N GLN A 470 38.55 -50.47 35.94
CA GLN A 470 39.98 -50.52 36.24
C GLN A 470 40.91 -51.32 35.30
N HIS A 471 41.56 -50.59 34.41
CA HIS A 471 42.98 -50.20 34.56
C HIS A 471 43.24 -48.96 33.69
N LEU A 472 43.46 -47.76 34.26
CA LEU A 472 44.80 -47.20 34.57
C LEU A 472 45.73 -47.32 33.35
N GLN A 473 46.21 -46.26 32.70
CA GLN A 473 46.94 -45.11 33.23
C GLN A 473 47.29 -44.14 32.08
N ASN A 474 47.65 -42.89 32.45
CA ASN A 474 48.39 -41.87 31.67
C ASN A 474 47.52 -40.97 30.76
N ILE A 475 47.41 -39.64 30.89
CA ILE A 475 48.38 -38.60 31.30
C ILE A 475 47.68 -37.29 31.74
N LYS A 476 48.44 -36.53 32.52
CA LYS A 476 48.23 -35.28 33.27
C LYS A 476 47.54 -34.09 32.57
N VAL A 477 46.78 -33.37 33.40
CA VAL A 477 46.42 -31.95 33.33
C VAL A 477 47.64 -31.07 33.62
N ILE A 478 47.86 -30.01 32.83
CA ILE A 478 48.44 -28.73 33.28
C ILE A 478 47.67 -27.58 32.60
N VAL A 479 47.16 -26.68 33.45
CA VAL A 479 46.52 -25.39 33.16
C VAL A 479 47.60 -24.34 32.87
N GLY A 480 47.38 -23.46 31.90
CA GLY A 480 48.27 -22.33 31.61
C GLY A 480 47.55 -21.19 30.88
N VAL A 481 47.31 -20.12 31.64
CA VAL A 481 46.85 -18.76 31.29
C VAL A 481 47.37 -18.24 29.93
N VAL A 482 46.50 -17.61 29.13
CA VAL A 482 46.92 -16.69 28.06
C VAL A 482 46.11 -15.40 28.16
N GLY A 483 46.84 -14.29 28.29
CA GLY A 483 46.33 -12.93 28.38
C GLY A 483 46.24 -12.21 27.02
N ILE A 484 45.62 -11.05 27.13
CA ILE A 484 45.37 -9.99 26.14
C ILE A 484 46.68 -9.44 25.57
N LEU A 485 46.76 -9.16 24.25
CA LEU A 485 47.10 -7.84 23.68
C LEU A 485 47.16 -7.80 22.15
N GLN A 486 46.74 -6.64 21.64
CA GLN A 486 46.59 -6.16 20.27
C GLN A 486 47.89 -6.20 19.44
N HIS A 487 47.75 -6.33 18.10
CA HIS A 487 48.50 -5.44 17.21
C HIS A 487 47.81 -5.20 15.87
N LEU A 488 47.68 -3.91 15.56
CA LEU A 488 47.23 -3.30 14.32
C LEU A 488 48.34 -3.37 13.27
N GLU A 489 47.90 -3.51 12.02
CA GLU A 489 48.67 -3.47 10.79
C GLU A 489 49.30 -2.09 10.56
N HIS A 490 50.40 -2.11 9.79
CA HIS A 490 51.22 -0.96 9.45
C HIS A 490 51.22 -0.74 7.95
#